data_AF-A0A4D8PSV4-F1
#
_entry.id   AF-A0A4D8PSV4-F1
#
_cell.length_a   1.000
_cell.length_b   1.000
_cell.length_c   1.000
_cell.angle_alpha   90.00
_cell.angle_beta   90.00
_cell.angle_gamma   90.00
#
_symmetry.space_group_name_H-M   'P 1'
#
loop_
_entity.id
_entity.type
_entity.pdbx_description
1 polymer ?
#
loop_
_entity_poly.entity_id
_entity_poly.type
_entity_poly.pdbx_seq_one_letter_code
_entity_poly.pdbx_strand_id
1 'polypeptide(L)'
;MLRPALLALGLLALPTAAAAAGFPCSKATTPTEKAICANPALSALDERLAATYRAALEHLSGASPEEGAAGAAVKADQRAWLRERDSCGADAACLRRAYDGRVAILSFRSDPATPPSPVGRYVGRFDHEGFIGIAALALRNGTVAVSVSGAEPTAGRWVCNFSGIGRLDDQGRLTVGTPDAEGGGLILVAEEGGGIAIPDLESNRAASGYWCGHNGSFIWTYRRAP
;
A
#
# COMPACT_ATOMS: atom_id res chain seq x y z
N MET A 1 -75.69 6.45 -14.93
CA MET A 1 -74.70 5.52 -15.52
C MET A 1 -73.35 6.21 -15.50
N LEU A 2 -72.42 5.70 -14.67
CA LEU A 2 -71.13 6.30 -14.32
C LEU A 2 -70.15 6.30 -15.51
N ARG A 3 -69.39 7.39 -15.70
CA ARG A 3 -68.14 7.41 -16.48
C ARG A 3 -66.96 7.33 -15.51
N PRO A 4 -66.04 6.35 -15.62
CA PRO A 4 -64.90 6.22 -14.72
C PRO A 4 -63.85 7.28 -15.06
N ALA A 5 -63.36 7.98 -14.04
CA ALA A 5 -62.25 8.90 -14.15
C ALA A 5 -60.94 8.10 -14.25
N LEU A 6 -60.15 8.35 -15.30
CA LEU A 6 -58.80 7.83 -15.47
C LEU A 6 -57.85 8.59 -14.52
N LEU A 7 -57.46 7.96 -13.43
CA LEU A 7 -56.35 8.42 -12.58
C LEU A 7 -55.04 7.87 -13.15
N ALA A 8 -54.30 8.72 -13.88
CA ALA A 8 -52.93 8.45 -14.27
C ALA A 8 -52.03 8.56 -13.02
N LEU A 9 -51.66 7.43 -12.45
CA LEU A 9 -50.74 7.33 -11.33
C LEU A 9 -49.31 7.53 -11.88
N GLY A 10 -48.76 8.72 -11.70
CA GLY A 10 -47.37 9.03 -12.05
C GLY A 10 -46.40 8.19 -11.22
N LEU A 11 -45.63 7.33 -11.88
CA LEU A 11 -44.49 6.65 -11.28
C LEU A 11 -43.41 7.70 -10.94
N LEU A 12 -43.29 8.03 -9.65
CA LEU A 12 -42.14 8.73 -9.12
C LEU A 12 -40.94 7.77 -9.16
N ALA A 13 -40.05 7.96 -10.13
CA ALA A 13 -38.74 7.32 -10.13
C ALA A 13 -37.92 7.89 -8.96
N LEU A 14 -37.85 7.14 -7.86
CA LEU A 14 -36.89 7.40 -6.78
C LEU A 14 -35.47 7.16 -7.33
N PRO A 15 -34.54 8.10 -7.21
CA PRO A 15 -33.15 7.85 -7.58
C PRO A 15 -32.61 6.75 -6.65
N THR A 16 -32.23 5.61 -7.22
CA THR A 16 -31.49 4.59 -6.48
C THR A 16 -30.13 5.20 -6.13
N ALA A 17 -29.90 5.42 -4.83
CA ALA A 17 -28.62 5.89 -4.32
C ALA A 17 -27.52 4.95 -4.85
N ALA A 18 -26.62 5.49 -5.68
CA ALA A 18 -25.41 4.83 -6.09
C ALA A 18 -24.55 4.61 -4.84
N ALA A 19 -24.69 3.44 -4.24
CA ALA A 19 -23.93 3.06 -3.05
C ALA A 19 -22.82 2.12 -3.46
N ALA A 20 -21.63 2.67 -3.65
CA ALA A 20 -20.46 1.99 -3.18
C ALA A 20 -19.57 3.08 -2.54
N ALA A 21 -19.63 3.18 -1.23
CA ALA A 21 -18.42 3.52 -0.51
C ALA A 21 -17.74 2.17 -0.24
N GLY A 22 -16.49 2.17 0.23
CA GLY A 22 -15.84 0.97 0.76
C GLY A 22 -16.58 0.34 1.96
N PHE A 23 -17.67 0.96 2.43
CA PHE A 23 -18.58 0.48 3.47
C PHE A 23 -20.05 0.75 3.09
N PRO A 24 -21.03 0.04 3.69
CA PRO A 24 -22.45 0.25 3.40
C PRO A 24 -22.94 1.58 3.98
N CYS A 25 -23.34 2.52 3.12
CA CYS A 25 -23.82 3.84 3.53
C CYS A 25 -25.06 3.84 4.43
N SER A 26 -25.88 2.78 4.39
CA SER A 26 -26.99 2.59 5.33
C SER A 26 -26.54 2.42 6.79
N LYS A 27 -25.25 2.11 7.02
CA LYS A 27 -24.65 1.97 8.35
C LYS A 27 -23.82 3.20 8.77
N ALA A 28 -23.85 4.29 8.00
CA ALA A 28 -23.11 5.51 8.32
C ALA A 28 -23.64 6.15 9.62
N THR A 29 -22.78 6.28 10.62
CA THR A 29 -23.11 6.84 11.94
C THR A 29 -22.35 8.14 12.23
N THR A 30 -21.12 8.28 11.73
CA THR A 30 -20.28 9.46 12.01
C THR A 30 -20.52 10.61 11.02
N PRO A 31 -20.19 11.87 11.37
CA PRO A 31 -20.24 12.99 10.44
C PRO A 31 -19.41 12.73 9.17
N THR A 32 -18.24 12.11 9.32
CA THR A 32 -17.35 11.72 8.22
C THR A 32 -18.00 10.71 7.30
N GLU A 33 -18.55 9.62 7.84
CA GLU A 33 -19.22 8.58 7.04
C GLU A 33 -20.43 9.15 6.27
N LYS A 34 -21.22 10.01 6.93
CA LYS A 34 -22.36 10.68 6.30
C LYS A 34 -21.91 11.61 5.17
N ALA A 35 -20.82 12.35 5.35
CA ALA A 35 -20.26 13.22 4.31
C ALA A 35 -19.71 12.42 3.12
N ILE A 36 -19.04 11.29 3.38
CA ILE A 36 -18.57 10.38 2.32
C ILE A 36 -19.76 9.85 1.51
N CYS A 37 -20.81 9.38 2.19
CA CYS A 37 -22.00 8.82 1.54
C CYS A 37 -22.87 9.85 0.82
N ALA A 38 -22.89 11.10 1.28
CA ALA A 38 -23.66 12.17 0.65
C ALA A 38 -22.94 12.78 -0.56
N ASN A 39 -21.63 12.54 -0.73
CA ASN A 39 -20.83 13.12 -1.80
C ASN A 39 -20.28 12.01 -2.74
N PRO A 40 -20.80 11.90 -3.98
CA PRO A 40 -20.38 10.86 -4.92
C PRO A 40 -18.87 10.83 -5.19
N ALA A 41 -18.19 11.99 -5.19
CA ALA A 41 -16.75 12.04 -5.40
C ALA A 41 -15.96 11.48 -4.21
N LEU A 42 -16.43 11.70 -2.98
CA LEU A 42 -15.81 11.10 -1.78
C LEU A 42 -16.10 9.60 -1.70
N SER A 43 -17.31 9.17 -2.07
CA SER A 43 -17.65 7.75 -2.15
C SER A 43 -16.73 6.99 -3.12
N ALA A 44 -16.53 7.53 -4.32
CA ALA A 44 -15.62 6.95 -5.31
C ALA A 44 -14.15 6.90 -4.85
N LEU A 45 -13.71 7.90 -4.07
CA LEU A 45 -12.38 7.88 -3.46
C LEU A 45 -12.25 6.81 -2.38
N ASP A 46 -13.30 6.59 -1.58
CA ASP A 46 -13.31 5.54 -0.58
C ASP A 46 -13.25 4.14 -1.21
N GLU A 47 -14.00 3.90 -2.29
CA GLU A 47 -13.87 2.68 -3.10
C GLU A 47 -12.46 2.49 -3.65
N ARG A 48 -11.92 3.54 -4.28
CA ARG A 48 -10.58 3.52 -4.87
C ARG A 48 -9.53 3.21 -3.82
N LEU A 49 -9.63 3.82 -2.65
CA LEU A 49 -8.72 3.56 -1.54
C LEU A 49 -8.83 2.12 -1.06
N ALA A 50 -10.04 1.57 -0.94
CA ALA A 50 -10.23 0.17 -0.56
C ALA A 50 -9.60 -0.80 -1.57
N ALA A 51 -9.74 -0.54 -2.88
CA ALA A 51 -9.10 -1.33 -3.93
C ALA A 51 -7.57 -1.20 -3.90
N THR A 52 -7.06 0.03 -3.77
CA THR A 52 -5.61 0.31 -3.72
C THR A 52 -4.97 -0.33 -2.48
N TYR A 53 -5.66 -0.31 -1.33
CA TYR A 53 -5.20 -0.96 -0.11
C TYR A 53 -5.05 -2.48 -0.27
N ARG A 54 -5.99 -3.16 -0.92
CA ARG A 54 -5.89 -4.60 -1.19
C ARG A 54 -4.69 -4.92 -2.08
N ALA A 55 -4.53 -4.18 -3.18
CA ALA A 55 -3.39 -4.34 -4.08
C ALA A 55 -2.04 -4.06 -3.38
N ALA A 56 -1.98 -3.05 -2.51
CA ALA A 56 -0.79 -2.76 -1.72
C ALA A 56 -0.42 -3.92 -0.80
N LEU A 57 -1.41 -4.55 -0.15
CA LEU A 57 -1.18 -5.72 0.68
C LEU A 57 -0.70 -6.92 -0.15
N GLU A 58 -1.26 -7.18 -1.33
CA GLU A 58 -0.79 -8.25 -2.21
C GLU A 58 0.70 -8.12 -2.54
N HIS A 59 1.19 -6.89 -2.77
CA HIS A 59 2.60 -6.62 -3.02
C HIS A 59 3.50 -6.69 -1.77
N LEU A 60 2.95 -6.45 -0.57
CA LEU A 60 3.72 -6.38 0.68
C LEU A 60 3.66 -7.65 1.53
N SER A 61 2.79 -8.57 1.13
CA SER A 61 2.61 -9.87 1.76
C SER A 61 3.71 -10.88 1.46
N GLY A 62 4.51 -10.67 0.40
CA GLY A 62 5.43 -11.70 -0.08
C GLY A 62 4.68 -13.00 -0.45
N ALA A 63 5.28 -14.16 -0.18
CA ALA A 63 4.71 -15.49 -0.43
C ALA A 63 3.73 -15.97 0.66
N SER A 64 3.60 -15.27 1.79
CA SER A 64 2.61 -15.56 2.84
C SER A 64 1.67 -14.36 3.05
N PRO A 65 0.49 -14.36 2.39
CA PRO A 65 -0.52 -13.29 2.45
C PRO A 65 -0.96 -12.82 3.84
N GLU A 66 -0.76 -13.64 4.88
CA GLU A 66 -1.40 -13.41 6.17
C GLU A 66 -0.46 -12.80 7.24
N GLU A 67 0.88 -12.92 7.11
CA GLU A 67 1.80 -12.75 8.26
C GLU A 67 3.11 -11.98 7.99
N GLY A 68 3.32 -11.39 6.81
CA GLY A 68 4.52 -10.56 6.56
C GLY A 68 4.57 -9.29 7.41
N ALA A 69 5.72 -8.99 8.03
CA ALA A 69 5.92 -7.81 8.89
C ALA A 69 5.55 -6.48 8.21
N ALA A 70 5.85 -6.35 6.91
CA ALA A 70 5.49 -5.18 6.12
C ALA A 70 3.97 -5.02 5.98
N GLY A 71 3.25 -6.09 5.62
CA GLY A 71 1.80 -6.11 5.54
C GLY A 71 1.13 -5.83 6.89
N ALA A 72 1.65 -6.39 7.99
CA ALA A 72 1.16 -6.12 9.34
C ALA A 72 1.31 -4.64 9.72
N ALA A 73 2.45 -4.03 9.40
CA ALA A 73 2.67 -2.60 9.64
C ALA A 73 1.74 -1.72 8.80
N VAL A 74 1.50 -2.07 7.52
CA VAL A 74 0.52 -1.35 6.68
C VAL A 74 -0.90 -1.48 7.19
N LYS A 75 -1.32 -2.66 7.67
CA LYS A 75 -2.62 -2.86 8.32
C LYS A 75 -2.76 -1.96 9.56
N ALA A 76 -1.72 -1.88 10.40
CA ALA A 76 -1.71 -1.02 11.58
C ALA A 76 -1.77 0.47 11.21
N ASP A 77 -0.97 0.87 10.22
CA ASP A 77 -0.95 2.22 9.71
C ASP A 77 -2.29 2.61 9.08
N GLN A 78 -2.95 1.73 8.33
CA GLN A 78 -4.27 1.97 7.76
C GLN A 78 -5.33 2.25 8.85
N ARG A 79 -5.33 1.48 9.95
CA ARG A 79 -6.24 1.73 11.08
C ARG A 79 -6.01 3.09 11.73
N ALA A 80 -4.75 3.47 11.87
CA ALA A 80 -4.41 4.79 12.41
C ALA A 80 -4.73 5.92 11.41
N TRP A 81 -4.70 5.67 10.10
CA TRP A 81 -5.10 6.65 9.09
C TRP A 81 -6.61 6.88 9.08
N LEU A 82 -7.42 5.84 9.30
CA LEU A 82 -8.87 6.00 9.43
C LEU A 82 -9.25 6.98 10.57
N ARG A 83 -8.56 6.90 11.72
CA ARG A 83 -8.78 7.84 12.83
C ARG A 83 -8.42 9.29 12.47
N GLU A 84 -7.34 9.47 11.71
CA GLU A 84 -6.90 10.78 11.22
C GLU A 84 -7.91 11.36 10.22
N ARG A 85 -8.34 10.56 9.23
CA ARG A 85 -9.41 10.92 8.30
C ARG A 85 -10.68 11.34 9.04
N ASP A 86 -11.06 10.60 10.08
CA ASP A 86 -12.30 10.88 10.83
C ASP A 86 -12.25 12.21 11.58
N SER A 87 -11.06 12.76 11.87
CA SER A 87 -10.92 14.10 12.44
C SER A 87 -11.35 15.23 11.50
N CYS A 88 -11.45 14.99 10.19
CA CYS A 88 -12.01 15.95 9.23
C CYS A 88 -13.51 16.23 9.46
N GLY A 89 -14.24 15.33 10.13
CA GLY A 89 -15.70 15.42 10.22
C GLY A 89 -16.35 15.50 8.85
N ALA A 90 -17.27 16.45 8.66
CA ALA A 90 -17.98 16.65 7.40
C ALA A 90 -17.26 17.54 6.37
N ASP A 91 -16.02 17.98 6.63
CA ASP A 91 -15.26 18.82 5.69
C ASP A 91 -14.80 18.00 4.47
N ALA A 92 -15.50 18.21 3.34
CA ALA A 92 -15.21 17.52 2.09
C ALA A 92 -13.82 17.82 1.51
N ALA A 93 -13.28 19.03 1.71
CA ALA A 93 -11.96 19.39 1.21
C ALA A 93 -10.86 18.73 2.05
N CYS A 94 -11.06 18.65 3.38
CA CYS A 94 -10.19 17.89 4.27
C CYS A 94 -10.17 16.41 3.89
N LEU A 95 -11.35 15.78 3.75
CA LEU A 95 -11.48 14.38 3.37
C LEU A 95 -10.82 14.11 2.02
N ARG A 96 -11.05 14.97 1.02
CA ARG A 96 -10.44 14.85 -0.30
C ARG A 96 -8.91 14.76 -0.22
N ARG A 97 -8.28 15.69 0.51
CA ARG A 97 -6.82 15.68 0.70
C ARG A 97 -6.34 14.42 1.42
N ALA A 98 -7.05 14.00 2.48
CA ALA A 98 -6.71 12.79 3.22
C ALA A 98 -6.76 11.53 2.33
N TYR A 99 -7.79 11.40 1.47
CA TYR A 99 -7.91 10.31 0.51
C TYR A 99 -6.81 10.36 -0.56
N ASP A 100 -6.60 11.51 -1.21
CA ASP A 100 -5.62 11.64 -2.29
C ASP A 100 -4.19 11.30 -1.80
N GLY A 101 -3.79 11.82 -0.63
CA GLY A 101 -2.49 11.50 -0.03
C GLY A 101 -2.37 10.02 0.32
N ARG A 102 -3.42 9.41 0.88
CA ARG A 102 -3.39 7.99 1.24
C ARG A 102 -3.35 7.07 0.04
N VAL A 103 -4.10 7.38 -1.02
CA VAL A 103 -4.07 6.63 -2.27
C VAL A 103 -2.68 6.71 -2.91
N ALA A 104 -2.00 7.86 -2.86
CA ALA A 104 -0.63 7.97 -3.34
C ALA A 104 0.31 7.03 -2.57
N ILE A 105 0.26 7.04 -1.24
CA ILE A 105 1.08 6.17 -0.37
C ILE A 105 0.83 4.68 -0.67
N LEU A 106 -0.44 4.27 -0.72
CA LEU A 106 -0.81 2.87 -1.00
C LEU A 106 -0.47 2.45 -2.44
N SER A 107 -0.29 3.41 -3.35
CA SER A 107 0.21 3.17 -4.72
C SER A 107 1.73 3.20 -4.79
N PHE A 108 2.44 3.04 -3.67
CA PHE A 108 3.91 3.08 -3.59
C PHE A 108 4.53 4.39 -4.07
N ARG A 109 3.85 5.52 -3.80
CA ARG A 109 4.35 6.87 -4.09
C ARG A 109 4.42 7.69 -2.82
N SER A 110 5.26 8.72 -2.81
CA SER A 110 5.21 9.73 -1.74
C SER A 110 3.90 10.53 -1.83
N ASP A 111 3.38 10.94 -0.68
CA ASP A 111 2.27 11.89 -0.61
C ASP A 111 2.72 13.26 -1.17
N PRO A 112 2.09 13.76 -2.25
CA PRO A 112 2.47 15.05 -2.84
C PRO A 112 2.24 16.25 -1.91
N ALA A 113 1.42 16.12 -0.87
CA ALA A 113 1.17 17.18 0.10
C ALA A 113 2.22 17.24 1.22
N THR A 114 3.10 16.24 1.32
CA THR A 114 4.13 16.16 2.36
C THR A 114 5.49 16.55 1.78
N PRO A 115 6.35 17.30 2.51
CA PRO A 115 7.70 17.59 2.07
C PRO A 115 8.50 16.31 1.75
N PRO A 116 9.42 16.33 0.78
CA PRO A 116 10.28 15.18 0.49
C PRO A 116 11.03 14.70 1.73
N SER A 117 10.96 13.40 2.00
CA SER A 117 11.70 12.77 3.08
C SER A 117 12.88 11.97 2.53
N PRO A 118 13.98 11.81 3.29
CA PRO A 118 15.12 10.99 2.86
C PRO A 118 14.76 9.53 2.56
N VAL A 119 13.71 8.97 3.20
CA VAL A 119 13.21 7.62 2.87
C VAL A 119 12.49 7.56 1.52
N GLY A 120 12.04 8.70 0.98
CA GLY A 120 11.32 8.79 -0.29
C GLY A 120 12.06 8.19 -1.48
N ARG A 121 13.40 8.23 -1.48
CA ARG A 121 14.24 7.58 -2.53
C ARG A 121 14.09 6.06 -2.58
N TYR A 122 13.66 5.44 -1.48
CA TYR A 122 13.39 4.01 -1.39
C TYR A 122 11.92 3.65 -1.63
N VAL A 123 11.02 4.64 -1.70
CA VAL A 123 9.59 4.38 -1.91
C VAL A 123 9.34 4.08 -3.38
N GLY A 124 8.65 2.98 -3.64
CA GLY A 124 8.35 2.53 -4.99
C GLY A 124 8.10 1.04 -5.11
N ARG A 125 7.75 0.66 -6.33
CA ARG A 125 7.93 -0.70 -6.82
C ARG A 125 9.20 -0.75 -7.65
N PHE A 126 9.95 -1.83 -7.49
CA PHE A 126 11.19 -2.05 -8.22
C PHE A 126 11.24 -3.49 -8.71
N ASP A 127 11.94 -3.70 -9.80
CA ASP A 127 12.03 -4.96 -10.51
C ASP A 127 13.45 -5.20 -10.99
N HIS A 128 13.87 -6.45 -10.89
CA HIS A 128 15.07 -6.94 -11.52
C HIS A 128 14.71 -8.05 -12.50
N GLU A 129 14.82 -7.69 -13.79
CA GLU A 129 14.65 -8.58 -14.95
C GLU A 129 13.34 -9.38 -14.99
N GLY A 130 12.29 -8.88 -14.32
CA GLY A 130 10.96 -9.50 -14.30
C GLY A 130 10.81 -10.72 -13.39
N PHE A 131 11.87 -11.15 -12.69
CA PHE A 131 11.83 -12.38 -11.87
C PHE A 131 11.89 -12.12 -10.36
N ILE A 132 12.32 -10.94 -9.93
CA ILE A 132 12.35 -10.57 -8.52
C ILE A 132 12.04 -9.08 -8.34
N GLY A 133 11.09 -8.79 -7.46
CA GLY A 133 10.57 -7.46 -7.22
C GLY A 133 10.72 -7.01 -5.78
N ILE A 134 10.74 -5.68 -5.60
CA ILE A 134 10.72 -5.00 -4.31
C ILE A 134 9.49 -4.10 -4.27
N ALA A 135 8.70 -4.22 -3.21
CA ALA A 135 7.62 -3.29 -2.88
C ALA A 135 7.99 -2.55 -1.61
N ALA A 136 8.12 -1.22 -1.68
CA ALA A 136 8.56 -0.39 -0.56
C ALA A 136 7.62 0.81 -0.36
N LEU A 137 6.93 0.83 0.78
CA LEU A 137 5.90 1.81 1.12
C LEU A 137 6.30 2.60 2.36
N ALA A 138 6.26 3.93 2.30
CA ALA A 138 6.54 4.79 3.45
C ALA A 138 5.37 4.76 4.46
N LEU A 139 5.71 4.60 5.73
CA LEU A 139 4.78 4.65 6.85
C LEU A 139 4.87 6.01 7.55
N ARG A 140 3.78 6.42 8.21
CA ARG A 140 3.70 7.74 8.87
C ARG A 140 4.65 7.92 10.05
N ASN A 141 5.19 6.83 10.59
CA ASN A 141 6.20 6.87 11.65
C ASN A 141 7.64 7.07 11.11
N GLY A 142 7.80 7.37 9.81
CA GLY A 142 9.10 7.57 9.17
C GLY A 142 9.84 6.28 8.79
N THR A 143 9.24 5.11 9.00
CA THR A 143 9.81 3.82 8.55
C THR A 143 9.26 3.42 7.19
N VAL A 144 9.85 2.37 6.59
CA VAL A 144 9.43 1.86 5.28
C VAL A 144 9.00 0.39 5.43
N ALA A 145 7.79 0.05 5.03
CA ALA A 145 7.35 -1.33 4.88
C ALA A 145 7.95 -1.88 3.58
N VAL A 146 8.77 -2.92 3.65
CA VAL A 146 9.48 -3.48 2.50
C VAL A 146 9.17 -4.96 2.35
N SER A 147 8.81 -5.39 1.15
CA SER A 147 8.79 -6.80 0.76
C SER A 147 9.67 -7.00 -0.46
N VAL A 148 10.40 -8.12 -0.46
CA VAL A 148 11.17 -8.59 -1.61
C VAL A 148 10.71 -10.00 -1.92
N SER A 149 10.24 -10.24 -3.13
CA SER A 149 9.77 -11.56 -3.55
C SER A 149 10.13 -11.84 -5.00
N GLY A 150 10.47 -13.09 -5.28
CA GLY A 150 10.84 -13.53 -6.62
C GLY A 150 11.22 -14.99 -6.64
N ALA A 151 11.30 -15.54 -7.84
CA ALA A 151 11.71 -16.91 -8.04
C ALA A 151 12.63 -16.98 -9.26
N GLU A 152 13.44 -18.02 -9.31
CA GLU A 152 14.27 -18.27 -10.46
C GLU A 152 13.40 -18.45 -11.73
N PRO A 153 13.67 -17.73 -12.83
CA PRO A 153 12.71 -17.60 -13.92
C PRO A 153 12.54 -18.85 -14.79
N THR A 154 13.48 -19.80 -14.78
CA THR A 154 13.46 -20.94 -15.72
C THR A 154 12.88 -22.22 -15.14
N ALA A 155 13.29 -22.57 -13.92
CA ALA A 155 12.97 -23.83 -13.25
C ALA A 155 12.41 -23.64 -11.84
N GLY A 156 12.35 -22.40 -11.33
CA GLY A 156 11.87 -22.12 -9.97
C GLY A 156 12.73 -22.78 -8.89
N ARG A 157 14.02 -23.02 -9.17
CA ARG A 157 14.94 -23.76 -8.28
C ARG A 157 15.17 -23.10 -6.92
N TRP A 158 14.90 -21.80 -6.84
CA TRP A 158 14.92 -21.02 -5.62
C TRP A 158 13.77 -20.02 -5.62
N VAL A 159 13.29 -19.68 -4.43
CA VAL A 159 12.26 -18.67 -4.19
C VAL A 159 12.76 -17.78 -3.08
N CYS A 160 12.91 -16.51 -3.40
CA CYS A 160 13.22 -15.45 -2.47
C CYS A 160 11.92 -14.90 -1.89
N ASN A 161 11.81 -14.87 -0.56
CA ASN A 161 10.70 -14.21 0.12
C ASN A 161 11.16 -13.53 1.41
N PHE A 162 11.09 -12.21 1.44
CA PHE A 162 11.45 -11.40 2.59
C PHE A 162 10.42 -10.29 2.81
N SER A 163 10.14 -9.99 4.08
CA SER A 163 9.23 -8.91 4.49
C SER A 163 9.72 -8.31 5.79
N GLY A 164 9.87 -6.98 5.84
CA GLY A 164 10.45 -6.31 6.99
C GLY A 164 10.18 -4.81 7.03
N ILE A 165 10.74 -4.16 8.06
CA ILE A 165 10.62 -2.72 8.30
C ILE A 165 11.98 -2.04 8.18
N GLY A 166 12.07 -1.11 7.24
CA GLY A 166 13.24 -0.31 6.91
C GLY A 166 13.37 0.96 7.75
N ARG A 167 14.60 1.25 8.17
CA ARG A 167 15.02 2.55 8.73
C ARG A 167 16.32 2.99 8.08
N LEU A 168 16.53 4.30 7.98
CA LEU A 168 17.80 4.81 7.50
C LEU A 168 18.86 4.65 8.59
N ASP A 169 20.03 4.17 8.21
CA ASP A 169 21.24 4.26 9.03
C ASP A 169 21.90 5.64 8.88
N ASP A 170 22.98 5.87 9.63
CA ASP A 170 23.71 7.15 9.62
C ASP A 170 24.37 7.47 8.28
N GLN A 171 24.54 6.46 7.41
CA GLN A 171 25.05 6.60 6.05
C GLN A 171 23.92 6.82 5.04
N GLY A 172 22.66 6.86 5.52
CA GLY A 172 21.47 7.00 4.70
C GLY A 172 21.08 5.73 3.93
N ARG A 173 21.68 4.57 4.22
CA ARG A 173 21.23 3.29 3.64
C ARG A 173 19.97 2.83 4.35
N LEU A 174 19.09 2.14 3.65
CA LEU A 174 17.88 1.59 4.26
C LEU A 174 18.18 0.19 4.82
N THR A 175 18.25 0.09 6.14
CA THR A 175 18.41 -1.18 6.86
C THR A 175 17.04 -1.73 7.20
N VAL A 176 16.70 -2.88 6.64
CA VAL A 176 15.40 -3.55 6.75
C VAL A 176 15.54 -4.79 7.61
N GLY A 177 14.84 -4.82 8.74
CA GLY A 177 14.84 -5.96 9.65
C GLY A 177 13.47 -6.62 9.77
N THR A 178 13.47 -7.89 10.19
CA THR A 178 12.29 -8.61 10.67
C THR A 178 12.03 -8.30 12.15
N PRO A 179 10.78 -8.42 12.65
CA PRO A 179 10.45 -8.11 14.05
C PRO A 179 11.21 -8.96 15.08
N ASP A 180 11.55 -10.20 14.74
CA ASP A 180 12.22 -11.19 15.58
C ASP A 180 13.71 -11.35 15.25
N ALA A 181 14.23 -10.53 14.33
CA ALA A 181 15.58 -10.65 13.77
C ALA A 181 15.90 -12.02 13.12
N GLU A 182 14.87 -12.82 12.81
CA GLU A 182 15.05 -14.10 12.15
C GLU A 182 15.67 -13.90 10.75
N GLY A 183 16.58 -14.80 10.35
CA GLY A 183 17.17 -14.80 9.01
C GLY A 183 18.05 -13.60 8.64
N GLY A 184 18.21 -12.63 9.55
CA GLY A 184 18.88 -11.37 9.26
C GLY A 184 18.06 -10.43 8.38
N GLY A 185 18.59 -9.22 8.20
CA GLY A 185 17.97 -8.14 7.42
C GLY A 185 18.67 -7.84 6.10
N LEU A 186 18.08 -6.93 5.34
CA LEU A 186 18.65 -6.42 4.10
C LEU A 186 19.12 -4.97 4.26
N ILE A 187 20.23 -4.63 3.64
CA ILE A 187 20.68 -3.24 3.46
C ILE A 187 20.44 -2.87 2.00
N LEU A 188 19.68 -1.80 1.79
CA LEU A 188 19.37 -1.25 0.46
C LEU A 188 20.04 0.11 0.29
N VAL A 189 20.56 0.36 -0.91
CA VAL A 189 21.14 1.64 -1.33
C VAL A 189 20.30 2.23 -2.45
N ALA A 190 20.06 3.53 -2.41
CA ALA A 190 19.35 4.22 -3.48
C ALA A 190 20.33 4.62 -4.58
N GLU A 191 19.94 4.39 -5.83
CA GLU A 191 20.75 4.69 -7.01
C GLU A 191 20.39 6.06 -7.59
N GLU A 192 21.34 6.73 -8.24
CA GLU A 192 21.13 8.06 -8.86
C GLU A 192 20.01 8.06 -9.92
N GLY A 193 19.78 6.93 -10.58
CA GLY A 193 18.70 6.72 -11.56
C GLY A 193 17.31 6.48 -10.97
N GLY A 194 17.13 6.61 -9.64
CA GLY A 194 15.85 6.39 -8.96
C GLY A 194 15.47 4.92 -8.77
N GLY A 195 16.41 4.01 -9.03
CA GLY A 195 16.37 2.59 -8.65
C GLY A 195 16.95 2.35 -7.26
N ILE A 196 17.06 1.07 -6.90
CA ILE A 196 17.68 0.64 -5.63
C ILE A 196 18.58 -0.57 -5.88
N ALA A 197 19.64 -0.68 -5.10
CA ALA A 197 20.51 -1.85 -5.09
C ALA A 197 20.48 -2.53 -3.73
N ILE A 198 20.55 -3.86 -3.74
CA ILE A 198 20.93 -4.66 -2.58
C ILE A 198 22.39 -5.05 -2.82
N PRO A 199 23.38 -4.32 -2.26
CA PRO A 199 24.79 -4.55 -2.56
C PRO A 199 25.31 -5.88 -2.01
N ASP A 200 26.43 -6.34 -2.54
CA ASP A 200 27.11 -7.57 -2.12
C ASP A 200 27.85 -7.39 -0.78
N LEU A 201 27.07 -7.32 0.30
CA LEU A 201 27.53 -7.23 1.67
C LEU A 201 27.39 -8.58 2.37
N GLU A 202 28.23 -8.83 3.37
CA GLU A 202 28.15 -10.05 4.19
C GLU A 202 26.74 -10.27 4.77
N SER A 203 26.11 -9.21 5.28
CA SER A 203 24.73 -9.26 5.79
C SER A 203 23.71 -9.65 4.72
N ASN A 204 23.85 -9.12 3.49
CA ASN A 204 22.93 -9.40 2.39
C ASN A 204 23.15 -10.82 1.81
N ARG A 205 24.38 -11.33 1.83
CA ARG A 205 24.68 -12.73 1.48
C ARG A 205 24.07 -13.70 2.50
N ALA A 206 24.21 -13.39 3.79
CA ALA A 206 23.59 -14.19 4.86
C ALA A 206 22.07 -14.20 4.73
N ALA A 207 21.44 -13.04 4.54
CA ALA A 207 20.00 -12.94 4.31
C ALA A 207 19.56 -13.69 3.04
N SER A 208 20.32 -13.61 1.96
CA SER A 208 20.04 -14.36 0.73
C SER A 208 20.05 -15.87 0.97
N GLY A 209 21.06 -16.39 1.68
CA GLY A 209 21.15 -17.81 2.00
C GLY A 209 19.98 -18.32 2.85
N TYR A 210 19.44 -17.47 3.73
CA TYR A 210 18.30 -17.83 4.58
C TYR A 210 16.95 -17.72 3.82
N TRP A 211 16.68 -16.57 3.20
CA TRP A 211 15.36 -16.23 2.66
C TRP A 211 15.13 -16.64 1.20
N CYS A 212 16.17 -17.07 0.48
CA CYS A 212 16.06 -17.52 -0.90
C CYS A 212 16.32 -19.01 -1.12
N GLY A 213 16.77 -19.73 -0.08
CA GLY A 213 17.22 -21.11 -0.23
C GLY A 213 18.53 -21.22 -1.04
N HIS A 214 18.85 -22.45 -1.47
CA HIS A 214 20.15 -22.74 -2.08
C HIS A 214 20.33 -22.04 -3.44
N ASN A 215 21.45 -21.32 -3.59
CA ASN A 215 21.82 -20.53 -4.79
C ASN A 215 20.87 -19.39 -5.17
N GLY A 216 19.92 -19.03 -4.31
CA GLY A 216 19.09 -17.84 -4.47
C GLY A 216 19.78 -16.58 -3.93
N SER A 217 19.43 -15.41 -4.46
CA SER A 217 20.05 -14.15 -4.06
C SER A 217 19.13 -12.95 -4.27
N PHE A 218 19.18 -12.01 -3.31
CA PHE A 218 18.62 -10.67 -3.47
C PHE A 218 19.60 -9.65 -4.04
N ILE A 219 20.88 -10.01 -4.19
CA ILE A 219 21.97 -9.08 -4.47
C ILE A 219 21.94 -8.68 -5.93
N TRP A 220 21.17 -7.64 -6.23
CA TRP A 220 20.95 -7.10 -7.57
C TRP A 220 20.74 -5.60 -7.53
N THR A 221 20.74 -5.00 -8.72
CA THR A 221 20.19 -3.66 -8.94
C THR A 221 18.77 -3.80 -9.49
N TYR A 222 17.85 -3.09 -8.87
CA TYR A 222 16.43 -3.08 -9.19
C TYR A 222 16.07 -1.73 -9.80
N ARG A 223 15.44 -1.78 -10.97
CA ARG A 223 14.91 -0.59 -11.64
C ARG A 223 13.51 -0.31 -11.15
N ARG A 224 13.12 0.96 -11.12
CA ARG A 224 11.74 1.33 -10.77
C ARG A 224 10.77 0.68 -11.77
N ALA A 225 9.80 -0.04 -11.24
CA ALA A 225 8.71 -0.59 -12.03
C ALA A 225 7.69 0.52 -12.35
N PRO A 226 7.00 0.45 -13.50
CA PRO A 226 5.97 1.41 -13.89
C PRO A 226 4.77 1.42 -12.93
#